data_AF-A0A416DTZ4-F1
#
_entry.id   AF-A0A416DTZ4-F1
#
_cell.length_a   1.000
_cell.length_b   1.000
_cell.length_c   1.000
_cell.angle_alpha   90.00
_cell.angle_beta   90.00
_cell.angle_gamma   90.00
#
_symmetry.space_group_name_H-M   'P 1'
#
loop_
_entity.id
_entity.type
_entity.pdbx_description
1 polymer ?
#
loop_
_entity_poly.entity_id
_entity_poly.type
_entity_poly.pdbx_seq_one_letter_code
_entity_poly.pdbx_strand_id
1 'polypeptide(L)'
;MNKYETEIPKYLKSTESNISKSNRKSKHKHHYEECLIQNKSIFAGKTRLNTGLYTYCTICGKINERFKENKSIIKDYIREVNSPIGKCYSRISDEELYEKYHDKLPVFFVEDIYKEKYVDLEQNNNPDGE
;
A
#
# COMPACT_ATOMS: atom_id res chain seq x y z
N MET A 1 64.89 -9.86 10.83
CA MET A 1 64.00 -8.87 11.47
C MET A 1 62.75 -8.80 10.60
N ASN A 2 61.64 -9.37 11.07
CA ASN A 2 60.50 -9.76 10.24
C ASN A 2 59.62 -8.56 9.86
N LYS A 3 59.19 -8.56 8.58
CA LYS A 3 58.17 -7.69 8.01
C LYS A 3 56.83 -7.96 8.72
N TYR A 4 56.31 -6.97 9.42
CA TYR A 4 54.92 -6.97 9.89
C TYR A 4 54.07 -6.21 8.87
N GLU A 5 53.66 -6.91 7.82
CA GLU A 5 52.51 -6.49 7.02
C GLU A 5 51.28 -6.57 7.92
N THR A 6 50.88 -5.42 8.45
CA THR A 6 49.68 -5.30 9.28
C THR A 6 48.48 -5.21 8.33
N GLU A 7 48.17 -6.32 7.66
CA GLU A 7 46.96 -6.41 6.85
C GLU A 7 45.76 -6.48 7.78
N ILE A 8 45.01 -5.38 7.84
CA ILE A 8 43.70 -5.31 8.49
C ILE A 8 42.79 -6.32 7.77
N PRO A 9 42.23 -7.34 8.45
CA PRO A 9 41.33 -8.27 7.79
C PRO A 9 40.12 -7.52 7.26
N LYS A 10 39.94 -7.49 5.94
CA LYS A 10 38.73 -6.99 5.29
C LYS A 10 37.55 -7.77 5.87
N TYR A 11 36.62 -7.07 6.50
CA TYR A 11 35.37 -7.63 7.01
C TYR A 11 34.66 -8.45 5.92
N LEU A 12 34.74 -9.78 6.03
CA LEU A 12 33.95 -10.70 5.23
C LEU A 12 32.53 -10.68 5.76
N LYS A 13 31.63 -9.99 5.04
CA LYS A 13 30.19 -10.08 5.31
C LYS A 13 29.79 -11.56 5.25
N SER A 14 29.20 -12.10 6.31
CA SER A 14 28.68 -13.46 6.29
C SER A 14 27.60 -13.56 5.22
N THR A 15 27.85 -14.35 4.17
CA THR A 15 26.96 -14.49 3.01
C THR A 15 25.68 -15.28 3.31
N GLU A 16 25.51 -15.78 4.53
CA GLU A 16 24.28 -16.43 4.97
C GLU A 16 23.57 -15.62 6.07
N SER A 17 22.84 -14.59 5.64
CA SER A 17 21.73 -14.12 6.45
C SER A 17 20.55 -15.09 6.24
N ASN A 18 20.22 -15.88 7.25
CA ASN A 18 18.94 -16.62 7.30
C ASN A 18 17.70 -15.69 7.37
N ILE A 19 17.92 -14.38 7.34
CA ILE A 19 16.89 -13.34 7.40
C ILE A 19 16.37 -13.06 5.99
N SER A 20 15.67 -14.03 5.40
CA SER A 20 14.91 -13.77 4.17
C SER A 20 13.89 -14.85 3.80
N LYS A 21 13.98 -16.06 4.33
CA LYS A 21 13.11 -17.18 3.96
C LYS A 21 11.75 -17.10 4.67
N SER A 22 11.06 -15.97 4.53
CA SER A 22 9.63 -15.95 4.81
C SER A 22 8.93 -16.67 3.65
N ASN A 23 8.20 -17.74 3.95
CA ASN A 23 7.36 -18.47 2.96
C ASN A 23 6.27 -17.57 2.34
N ARG A 24 6.07 -16.34 2.87
CA ARG A 24 5.18 -15.32 2.32
C ARG A 24 5.84 -14.38 1.31
N LYS A 25 7.14 -14.53 1.01
CA LYS A 25 7.76 -13.77 -0.08
C LYS A 25 7.34 -14.42 -1.40
N SER A 26 6.50 -13.72 -2.15
CA SER A 26 6.12 -14.11 -3.51
C SER A 26 7.36 -14.18 -4.41
N LYS A 27 7.43 -15.22 -5.25
CA LYS A 27 8.55 -15.46 -6.18
C LYS A 27 8.46 -14.64 -7.48
N HIS A 28 7.40 -13.87 -7.68
CA HIS A 28 7.20 -13.07 -8.90
C HIS A 28 7.55 -11.61 -8.68
N LYS A 29 7.78 -10.90 -9.80
CA LYS A 29 7.92 -9.45 -9.81
C LYS A 29 6.55 -8.82 -9.59
N HIS A 30 6.43 -7.99 -8.55
CA HIS A 30 5.17 -7.32 -8.26
C HIS A 30 4.81 -6.30 -9.35
N HIS A 31 3.67 -6.52 -9.99
CA HIS A 31 2.99 -5.54 -10.82
C HIS A 31 1.92 -4.88 -9.95
N TYR A 32 2.15 -3.62 -9.58
CA TYR A 32 1.23 -2.85 -8.75
C TYR A 32 0.29 -2.01 -9.60
N GLU A 33 -0.98 -2.03 -9.26
CA GLU A 33 -2.04 -1.18 -9.79
C GLU A 33 -2.76 -0.46 -8.65
N GLU A 34 -3.46 0.63 -8.95
CA GLU A 34 -4.21 1.37 -7.95
C GLU A 34 -5.53 0.67 -7.62
N CYS A 35 -5.93 0.73 -6.36
CA CYS A 35 -7.19 0.19 -5.89
C CYS A 35 -7.76 1.04 -4.75
N LEU A 36 -9.05 0.89 -4.53
CA LEU A 36 -9.71 1.38 -3.33
C LEU A 36 -9.79 0.24 -2.31
N ILE A 37 -9.44 0.51 -1.06
CA ILE A 37 -9.62 -0.44 0.03
C ILE A 37 -10.61 0.15 1.03
N GLN A 38 -11.66 -0.59 1.28
CA GLN A 38 -12.66 -0.29 2.28
C GLN A 38 -12.40 -1.08 3.55
N ASN A 39 -12.49 -0.39 4.68
CA ASN A 39 -12.28 -0.97 5.99
C ASN A 39 -13.34 -0.45 6.97
N LYS A 40 -13.89 -1.36 7.79
CA LYS A 40 -14.77 -0.97 8.89
C LYS A 40 -13.93 -0.59 10.10
N SER A 41 -13.97 0.70 10.47
CA SER A 41 -13.39 1.17 11.71
C SER A 41 -14.47 1.43 12.76
N ILE A 42 -14.21 1.04 14.01
CA ILE A 42 -15.07 1.38 15.14
C ILE A 42 -14.36 2.48 15.91
N PHE A 43 -14.93 3.69 15.87
CA PHE A 43 -14.42 4.83 16.63
C PHE A 43 -15.53 5.39 17.51
N ALA A 44 -15.27 5.49 18.82
CA ALA A 44 -16.22 5.99 19.82
C ALA A 44 -17.61 5.30 19.75
N GLY A 45 -17.63 3.98 19.57
CA GLY A 45 -18.86 3.17 19.48
C GLY A 45 -19.64 3.33 18.17
N LYS A 46 -19.14 4.10 17.21
CA LYS A 46 -19.73 4.26 15.88
C LYS A 46 -18.89 3.50 14.85
N THR A 47 -19.52 2.60 14.12
CA THR A 47 -18.91 1.92 12.98
C THR A 47 -18.93 2.85 11.78
N ARG A 48 -17.77 3.14 11.20
CA ARG A 48 -17.60 3.93 9.98
C ARG A 48 -16.89 3.09 8.92
N LEU A 49 -17.37 3.20 7.69
CA LEU A 49 -16.69 2.65 6.51
C LEU A 49 -15.69 3.69 6.02
N ASN A 50 -14.42 3.40 6.18
CA ASN A 50 -13.35 4.23 5.65
C ASN A 50 -12.93 3.67 4.28
N THR A 51 -12.70 4.56 3.32
CA THR A 51 -12.23 4.19 1.99
C THR A 51 -10.90 4.89 1.73
N GLY A 52 -9.85 4.11 1.49
CA GLY A 52 -8.52 4.65 1.18
C GLY A 52 -8.05 4.26 -0.21
N LEU A 53 -7.20 5.09 -0.78
CA LEU A 53 -6.50 4.81 -2.03
C LEU A 53 -5.19 4.09 -1.74
N TYR A 54 -5.01 2.91 -2.32
CA TYR A 54 -3.84 2.06 -2.15
C TYR A 54 -3.34 1.53 -3.49
N THR A 55 -2.26 0.78 -3.44
CA THR A 55 -1.87 -0.08 -4.57
C THR A 55 -1.87 -1.53 -4.15
N TYR A 56 -2.21 -2.41 -5.08
CA TYR A 56 -2.20 -3.85 -4.87
C TYR A 56 -1.45 -4.54 -6.00
N CYS A 57 -0.86 -5.70 -5.69
CA CYS A 57 -0.25 -6.52 -6.71
C CYS A 57 -1.32 -7.35 -7.43
N THR A 58 -1.45 -7.21 -8.74
CA THR A 58 -2.46 -7.92 -9.55
C THR A 58 -2.29 -9.45 -9.56
N ILE A 59 -1.12 -9.94 -9.15
CA ILE A 59 -0.78 -11.38 -9.17
C ILE A 59 -1.00 -12.04 -7.81
N CYS A 60 -0.77 -11.34 -6.70
CA CYS A 60 -0.87 -11.94 -5.36
C CYS A 60 -1.63 -11.12 -4.32
N GLY A 61 -2.22 -10.01 -4.73
CA GLY A 61 -2.99 -9.14 -3.83
C GLY A 61 -2.15 -8.36 -2.84
N LYS A 62 -0.80 -8.41 -2.89
CA LYS A 62 0.03 -7.68 -1.92
C LYS A 62 -0.29 -6.19 -1.92
N ILE A 63 -0.68 -5.67 -0.76
CA ILE A 63 -1.01 -4.27 -0.54
C ILE A 63 0.28 -3.47 -0.37
N ASN A 64 0.29 -2.29 -0.94
CA ASN A 64 1.35 -1.31 -0.80
C ASN A 64 0.76 0.10 -0.75
N GLU A 65 1.60 1.07 -0.41
CA GLU A 65 1.21 2.48 -0.38
C GLU A 65 0.78 2.97 -1.77
N ARG A 66 -0.03 4.04 -1.78
CA ARG A 66 -0.44 4.76 -2.97
C ARG A 66 0.77 5.17 -3.83
N PHE A 67 0.60 5.24 -5.15
CA PHE A 67 1.61 5.86 -6.00
C PHE A 67 1.86 7.34 -5.68
N LYS A 68 3.07 7.81 -5.99
CA LYS A 68 3.36 9.24 -6.00
C LYS A 68 2.48 9.93 -7.06
N GLU A 69 2.13 11.19 -6.82
CA GLU A 69 1.21 11.98 -7.66
C GLU A 69 1.54 11.92 -9.16
N ASN A 70 2.84 11.90 -9.50
CA ASN A 70 3.29 11.83 -10.90
C ASN A 70 2.87 10.54 -11.64
N LYS A 71 2.60 9.46 -10.91
CA LYS A 71 2.24 8.14 -11.44
C LYS A 71 0.79 7.74 -11.14
N SER A 72 0.15 8.39 -10.17
CA SER A 72 -1.22 8.10 -9.79
C SER A 72 -2.20 8.51 -10.89
N ILE A 73 -3.20 7.66 -11.12
CA ILE A 73 -4.36 7.97 -11.97
C ILE A 73 -5.19 9.07 -11.29
N ILE A 74 -5.24 9.04 -9.95
CA ILE A 74 -5.96 10.01 -9.12
C ILE A 74 -5.05 11.20 -8.79
N LYS A 75 -5.14 12.23 -9.63
CA LYS A 75 -4.36 13.47 -9.47
C LYS A 75 -4.96 14.46 -8.47
N ASP A 76 -6.27 14.38 -8.23
CA ASP A 76 -7.00 15.34 -7.39
C ASP A 76 -7.18 14.88 -5.94
N TYR A 77 -6.44 13.85 -5.53
CA TYR A 77 -6.49 13.28 -4.19
C TYR A 77 -6.05 14.28 -3.11
N ILE A 78 -5.08 15.12 -3.42
CA ILE A 78 -4.64 16.23 -2.58
C ILE A 78 -5.00 17.52 -3.30
N ARG A 79 -5.74 18.40 -2.62
CA ARG A 79 -6.18 19.70 -3.12
C ARG A 79 -5.55 20.80 -2.29
N GLU A 80 -5.07 21.84 -2.95
CA GLU A 80 -4.58 23.04 -2.28
C GLU A 80 -5.78 23.91 -1.90
N VAL A 81 -5.89 24.27 -0.62
CA VAL A 81 -6.94 25.09 -0.06
C VAL A 81 -6.30 26.34 0.53
N ASN A 82 -6.76 27.51 0.11
CA ASN A 82 -6.31 28.77 0.69
C ASN A 82 -7.00 28.99 2.03
N SER A 83 -6.21 29.02 3.10
CA SER A 83 -6.63 29.36 4.46
C SER A 83 -6.20 30.78 4.79
N PRO A 84 -6.87 31.49 5.73
CA PRO A 84 -6.44 32.80 6.20
C PRO A 84 -4.98 32.86 6.71
N ILE A 85 -4.42 31.69 7.09
CA ILE A 85 -3.06 31.54 7.63
C ILE A 85 -2.04 31.16 6.53
N GLY A 86 -2.51 30.83 5.32
CA GLY A 86 -1.65 30.45 4.19
C GLY A 86 -2.23 29.31 3.35
N LYS A 87 -1.39 28.73 2.48
CA LYS A 87 -1.74 27.57 1.65
C LYS A 87 -1.75 26.29 2.50
N CYS A 88 -2.87 25.59 2.51
CA CYS A 88 -3.03 24.30 3.16
C CYS A 88 -3.31 23.22 2.12
N TYR A 89 -3.01 21.96 2.44
CA TYR A 89 -3.38 20.81 1.60
C TYR A 89 -4.48 20.03 2.28
N SER A 90 -5.60 19.83 1.59
CA SER A 90 -6.68 18.95 2.02
C SER A 90 -6.66 17.68 1.19
N ARG A 91 -6.87 16.54 1.85
CA ARG A 91 -7.14 15.28 1.15
C ARG A 91 -8.62 15.23 0.75
N ILE A 92 -8.93 14.57 -0.37
CA ILE A 92 -10.29 14.16 -0.69
C ILE A 92 -10.87 13.30 0.45
N SER A 93 -12.16 13.47 0.74
CA SER A 93 -12.84 12.65 1.74
C SER A 93 -12.98 11.19 1.28
N ASP A 94 -13.17 10.28 2.23
CA ASP A 94 -13.30 8.85 1.94
C ASP A 94 -14.58 8.58 1.11
N GLU A 95 -15.67 9.30 1.40
CA GLU A 95 -16.93 9.21 0.67
C GLU A 95 -16.80 9.72 -0.77
N GLU A 96 -16.22 10.91 -0.96
CA GLU A 96 -16.02 11.50 -2.30
C GLU A 96 -15.05 10.65 -3.14
N LEU A 97 -14.03 10.06 -2.51
CA LEU A 97 -13.11 9.15 -3.18
C LEU A 97 -13.83 7.92 -3.73
N TYR A 98 -14.71 7.30 -2.93
CA TYR A 98 -15.47 6.15 -3.35
C TYR A 98 -16.42 6.49 -4.49
N GLU A 99 -17.29 7.50 -4.31
CA GLU A 99 -18.28 7.90 -5.32
C GLU A 99 -17.65 8.20 -6.68
N LYS A 100 -16.46 8.80 -6.70
CA LYS A 100 -15.81 9.21 -7.94
C LYS A 100 -15.03 8.10 -8.67
N TYR A 101 -14.53 7.11 -7.93
CA TYR A 101 -13.56 6.16 -8.46
C TYR A 101 -13.93 4.68 -8.30
N HIS A 102 -15.02 4.33 -7.60
CA HIS A 102 -15.46 2.94 -7.44
C HIS A 102 -15.71 2.22 -8.77
N ASP A 103 -16.20 2.92 -9.79
CA ASP A 103 -16.42 2.34 -11.13
C ASP A 103 -15.13 2.15 -11.94
N LYS A 104 -14.05 2.85 -11.57
CA LYS A 104 -12.80 2.92 -12.35
C LYS A 104 -11.68 2.09 -11.77
N LEU A 105 -11.71 1.84 -10.46
CA LEU A 105 -10.68 1.14 -9.73
C LEU A 105 -11.30 -0.05 -9.00
N PRO A 106 -10.57 -1.17 -8.89
CA PRO A 106 -11.02 -2.31 -8.10
C PRO A 106 -11.18 -1.90 -6.63
N VAL A 107 -12.27 -2.35 -6.02
CA VAL A 107 -12.60 -2.10 -4.61
C VAL A 107 -12.44 -3.39 -3.84
N PHE A 108 -11.62 -3.37 -2.79
CA PHE A 108 -11.41 -4.51 -1.91
C PHE A 108 -11.91 -4.21 -0.51
N PHE A 109 -12.45 -5.22 0.18
CA PHE A 109 -12.84 -5.10 1.57
C PHE A 109 -11.83 -5.82 2.47
N VAL A 110 -11.28 -5.10 3.44
CA VAL A 110 -10.23 -5.58 4.36
C VAL A 110 -10.61 -5.22 5.79
N GLU A 111 -10.58 -6.18 6.72
CA GLU A 111 -10.99 -5.95 8.12
C GLU A 111 -9.99 -5.09 8.89
N ASP A 112 -8.69 -5.30 8.66
CA ASP A 112 -7.63 -4.49 9.28
C ASP A 112 -6.44 -4.32 8.33
N ILE A 113 -6.36 -3.15 7.68
CA ILE A 113 -5.28 -2.81 6.73
C ILE A 113 -3.88 -2.86 7.38
N TYR A 114 -3.76 -2.67 8.70
CA TYR A 114 -2.46 -2.71 9.37
C TYR A 114 -2.00 -4.13 9.66
N LYS A 115 -2.94 -5.08 9.82
CA LYS A 115 -2.63 -6.50 10.03
C LYS A 115 -2.58 -7.27 8.70
N GLU A 116 -3.50 -6.97 7.81
CA GLU A 116 -3.65 -7.61 6.51
C GLU A 116 -2.76 -6.92 5.47
N LYS A 117 -1.82 -7.68 4.91
CA LYS A 117 -0.85 -7.17 3.92
C LYS A 117 -1.22 -7.53 2.49
N TYR A 118 -2.35 -8.20 2.31
CA TYR A 118 -2.80 -8.78 1.05
C TYR A 118 -4.31 -8.61 0.94
N VAL A 119 -4.79 -8.22 -0.24
CA VAL A 119 -6.20 -8.32 -0.61
C VAL A 119 -6.48 -9.71 -1.18
N ASP A 120 -7.72 -10.14 -1.02
CA ASP A 120 -8.21 -11.33 -1.70
C ASP A 120 -8.57 -10.97 -3.15
N LEU A 121 -7.89 -11.60 -4.11
CA LEU A 121 -8.13 -11.37 -5.53
C LEU A 121 -9.37 -12.13 -6.04
N GLU A 122 -9.82 -13.17 -5.31
CA GLU A 122 -11.01 -13.93 -5.68
C GLU A 122 -12.30 -13.10 -5.50
N GLN A 123 -12.28 -12.10 -4.60
CA GLN A 123 -13.40 -11.18 -4.40
C GLN A 123 -13.80 -10.42 -5.68
N ASN A 124 -12.85 -10.13 -6.58
CA ASN A 124 -13.14 -9.43 -7.84
C ASN A 124 -13.55 -10.37 -8.99
N ASN A 125 -13.46 -11.69 -8.80
CA ASN A 125 -13.81 -12.66 -9.85
C ASN A 125 -15.30 -13.06 -9.84
N ASN A 126 -16.11 -12.52 -8.93
CA ASN A 126 -17.56 -12.65 -8.95
C ASN A 126 -18.20 -11.34 -9.46
N PRO A 127 -18.36 -11.15 -10.78
CA PRO A 127 -19.18 -10.07 -11.31
C PRO A 127 -20.70 -10.34 -11.14
N ASP A 128 -21.11 -11.56 -10.80
CA ASP A 128 -22.52 -11.93 -10.69
C ASP A 128 -22.78 -12.74 -9.41
N GLY A 129 -23.69 -12.26 -8.56
CA GLY A 129 -24.05 -12.88 -7.29
C GLY A 129 -25.35 -12.31 -6.73
N GLU A 130 -26.45 -12.63 -7.43
CA GLU A 130 -27.89 -12.33 -7.23
C GLU A 130 -28.47 -11.05 -7.85
#